data_AF-A0A0D9Z417-F1
#
_entry.id   AF-A0A0D9Z417-F1
#
_cell.length_a   1.000
_cell.length_b   1.000
_cell.length_c   1.000
_cell.angle_alpha   90.00
_cell.angle_beta   90.00
_cell.angle_gamma   90.00
#
_symmetry.space_group_name_H-M   'P 1'
#
loop_
_entity.id
_entity.type
_entity.pdbx_description
1 polymer ?
#
loop_
_entity_poly.entity_id
_entity_poly.type
_entity_poly.pdbx_seq_one_letter_code
_entity_poly.pdbx_strand_id
1 'polypeptide(L)'
;MAGKAGGLKGVALIGGAGGNSAVAGALHFFQDPSTGYTEVRGRVTGLAPGLHGFHIHSFGDTTNGCNSTVKQQEMQEQELDAAIK
;
A
#
# COMPACT_ATOMS: atom_id res chain seq x y z
N MET A 1 20.47 27.93 4.08
CA MET A 1 20.21 27.27 2.78
C MET A 1 19.19 26.17 3.00
N ALA A 2 17.89 26.47 3.00
CA ALA A 2 16.86 25.43 3.10
C ALA A 2 16.76 24.71 1.75
N GLY A 3 17.26 23.49 1.68
CA GLY A 3 17.14 22.66 0.48
C GLY A 3 15.66 22.51 0.13
N LYS A 4 15.31 22.82 -1.12
CA LYS A 4 13.98 22.59 -1.67
C LYS A 4 13.69 21.09 -1.55
N ALA A 5 12.75 20.72 -0.66
CA ALA A 5 12.35 19.34 -0.50
C ALA A 5 11.86 18.81 -1.85
N GLY A 6 12.63 17.94 -2.49
CA GLY A 6 12.14 17.17 -3.61
C GLY A 6 10.92 16.37 -3.13
N GLY A 7 9.82 16.39 -3.89
CA GLY A 7 8.58 15.71 -3.49
C GLY A 7 8.86 14.26 -3.07
N LEU A 8 8.20 13.82 -2.00
CA LEU A 8 8.38 12.47 -1.48
C LEU A 8 7.85 11.46 -2.49
N LYS A 9 8.63 10.41 -2.76
CA LYS A 9 8.30 9.37 -3.72
C LYS A 9 8.49 8.01 -3.10
N GLY A 10 7.57 7.09 -3.40
CA GLY A 10 7.64 5.70 -2.98
C GLY A 10 7.25 4.76 -4.12
N VAL A 11 7.73 3.53 -4.06
CA VAL A 11 7.30 2.45 -4.98
C VAL A 11 6.98 1.22 -4.14
N ALA A 12 5.82 0.61 -4.38
CA ALA A 12 5.44 -0.66 -3.80
C ALA A 12 5.24 -1.69 -4.91
N LEU A 13 5.85 -2.87 -4.74
CA LEU A 13 5.65 -4.01 -5.61
C LEU A 13 4.61 -4.94 -4.98
N ILE A 14 3.67 -5.39 -5.78
CA ILE A 14 2.61 -6.31 -5.38
C ILE A 14 2.93 -7.66 -6.02
N GLY A 15 3.12 -8.67 -5.18
CA GLY A 15 3.18 -10.08 -5.58
C GLY A 15 2.21 -10.87 -4.73
N GLY A 16 1.41 -11.74 -5.35
CA GLY A 16 0.50 -12.61 -4.62
C GLY A 16 1.23 -13.66 -3.80
N ALA A 17 0.55 -14.19 -2.77
CA ALA A 17 1.12 -15.20 -1.88
C ALA A 17 1.28 -16.55 -2.62
N GLY A 18 2.47 -17.14 -2.51
CA GLY A 18 2.82 -18.45 -3.09
C GLY A 18 3.23 -18.40 -4.57
N GLY A 19 4.02 -19.40 -5.00
CA GLY A 19 4.63 -19.47 -6.34
C GLY A 19 3.65 -19.58 -7.53
N ASN A 20 2.34 -19.60 -7.28
CA ASN A 20 1.28 -19.80 -8.27
C ASN A 20 0.26 -18.65 -8.32
N SER A 21 0.50 -17.55 -7.60
CA SER A 21 -0.37 -16.38 -7.68
C SER A 21 -0.16 -15.63 -8.98
N ALA A 22 -1.21 -15.49 -9.79
CA ALA A 22 -1.19 -14.68 -11.01
C ALA A 22 -1.25 -13.16 -10.73
N VAL A 23 -1.50 -12.77 -9.48
CA VAL A 23 -1.62 -11.36 -9.08
C VAL A 23 -0.25 -10.73 -8.96
N ALA A 24 -0.03 -9.70 -9.78
CA ALA A 24 1.19 -8.91 -9.75
C ALA A 24 0.90 -7.44 -10.09
N GLY A 25 1.68 -6.52 -9.52
CA GLY A 25 1.54 -5.10 -9.79
C GLY A 25 2.66 -4.23 -9.26
N ALA A 26 2.63 -2.96 -9.65
CA ALA A 26 3.52 -1.93 -9.13
C ALA A 26 2.72 -0.64 -8.91
N LEU A 27 2.93 -0.01 -7.76
CA LEU A 27 2.33 1.26 -7.37
C LEU A 27 3.43 2.28 -7.09
N HIS A 28 3.19 3.50 -7.53
CA HIS A 28 4.01 4.66 -7.30
C HIS A 28 3.24 5.65 -6.44
N PHE A 29 3.92 6.18 -5.44
CA PHE A 29 3.43 7.21 -4.53
C PHE A 29 4.17 8.50 -4.81
N PHE A 30 3.43 9.59 -4.98
CA PHE A 30 3.98 10.91 -5.21
C PHE A 30 3.30 11.90 -4.29
N GLN A 31 4.02 12.45 -3.31
CA GLN A 31 3.49 13.51 -2.48
C GLN A 31 3.79 14.87 -3.08
N ASP A 32 2.74 15.64 -3.31
CA ASP A 32 2.84 17.03 -3.72
C ASP A 32 3.27 17.88 -2.51
N PRO A 33 4.46 18.51 -2.53
CA PRO A 33 4.95 19.30 -1.42
C PRO A 33 4.15 20.59 -1.19
N SER A 34 3.33 21.03 -2.15
CA SER A 34 2.52 22.24 -2.04
C SER A 34 1.17 22.00 -1.37
N THR A 35 0.60 20.80 -1.53
CA THR A 35 -0.71 20.44 -0.99
C THR A 35 -0.64 19.41 0.13
N GLY A 36 0.45 18.66 0.23
CA GLY A 36 0.62 17.55 1.17
C GLY A 36 -0.10 16.25 0.75
N TYR A 37 -0.90 16.28 -0.31
CA TYR A 37 -1.60 15.09 -0.81
C TYR A 37 -0.64 14.11 -1.47
N THR A 38 -0.85 12.82 -1.21
CA THR A 38 -0.14 11.73 -1.87
C THR A 38 -1.01 11.13 -2.96
N GLU A 39 -0.56 11.28 -4.21
CA GLU A 39 -1.14 10.58 -5.34
C GLU A 39 -0.58 9.16 -5.43
N VAL A 40 -1.47 8.18 -5.63
CA VAL A 40 -1.13 6.78 -5.84
C VAL A 40 -1.49 6.38 -7.27
N ARG A 41 -0.50 5.95 -8.06
CA ARG A 41 -0.69 5.49 -9.45
C ARG A 41 -0.01 4.17 -9.68
N GLY A 42 -0.64 3.29 -10.44
CA GLY A 42 0.03 2.06 -10.85
C GLY A 42 -0.89 1.09 -11.57
N ARG A 43 -0.43 -0.14 -11.71
CA ARG A 43 -1.14 -1.20 -12.42
C ARG A 43 -1.05 -2.50 -11.62
N VAL A 44 -2.19 -3.16 -11.48
CA VAL A 44 -2.31 -4.52 -10.93
C VAL A 44 -2.97 -5.41 -11.98
N THR A 45 -2.48 -6.63 -12.12
CA THR A 45 -2.93 -7.63 -13.10
C THR A 45 -3.22 -8.95 -12.40
N GLY A 46 -3.96 -9.84 -13.06
CA GLY A 46 -4.29 -11.18 -12.52
C GLY A 46 -5.43 -11.21 -11.49
N LEU A 47 -6.10 -10.08 -11.25
CA LEU A 47 -7.30 -10.01 -10.42
C LEU A 47 -8.52 -10.56 -11.16
N ALA A 48 -9.43 -11.22 -10.43
CA ALA A 48 -10.73 -11.56 -10.96
C ALA A 48 -11.54 -10.29 -11.31
N PRO A 49 -12.48 -10.35 -12.28
CA PRO A 49 -13.34 -9.21 -12.58
C PRO A 49 -14.13 -8.76 -11.33
N GLY A 50 -14.15 -7.45 -11.09
CA GLY A 50 -14.87 -6.86 -9.94
C GLY A 50 -14.08 -5.74 -9.27
N LEU A 51 -14.68 -5.17 -8.22
CA LEU A 51 -14.01 -4.21 -7.34
C LEU A 51 -13.19 -4.97 -6.29
N HIS A 52 -11.99 -4.47 -6.01
CA HIS A 52 -11.08 -5.04 -5.02
C HIS A 52 -10.71 -3.95 -4.00
N GLY A 53 -10.59 -4.32 -2.73
CA GLY A 53 -10.13 -3.42 -1.67
C GLY A 53 -8.66 -3.05 -1.85
N PHE A 54 -8.30 -1.83 -1.46
CA PHE A 54 -6.93 -1.35 -1.48
C PHE A 54 -6.63 -0.65 -0.15
N HIS A 55 -5.63 -1.17 0.57
CA HIS A 55 -5.28 -0.73 1.92
C HIS A 55 -3.76 -0.62 2.06
N ILE A 56 -3.30 0.32 2.89
CA ILE A 56 -1.92 0.38 3.36
C ILE A 56 -1.90 -0.27 4.74
N HIS A 57 -1.03 -1.24 4.94
CA HIS A 57 -0.91 -1.95 6.19
C HIS A 57 0.16 -1.31 7.09
N SER A 58 0.03 -1.48 8.40
CA SER A 58 0.93 -0.86 9.38
C SER A 58 2.35 -1.40 9.32
N PHE A 59 2.55 -2.64 8.86
CA PHE A 59 3.87 -3.27 8.73
C PHE A 59 4.19 -3.66 7.28
N GLY A 60 5.44 -3.41 6.89
CA GLY A 60 6.01 -3.90 5.62
C GLY A 60 6.58 -5.32 5.71
N ASP A 61 6.17 -6.12 6.71
CA ASP A 61 6.66 -7.48 6.90
C ASP A 61 5.86 -8.46 6.03
N THR A 62 6.52 -9.02 5.02
CA THR A 62 5.96 -10.02 4.10
C THR A 62 6.54 -11.42 4.33
N THR A 63 7.22 -11.68 5.45
CA THR A 63 7.88 -12.96 5.74
C THR A 63 6.91 -14.14 5.85
N ASN A 64 5.68 -13.89 6.33
CA ASN A 64 4.57 -14.85 6.32
C ASN A 64 3.48 -14.44 5.31
N GLY A 65 3.90 -13.96 4.14
CA GLY A 65 3.01 -13.40 3.14
C GLY A 65 2.25 -12.19 3.67
N CYS A 66 0.97 -12.05 3.28
CA CYS A 66 0.15 -10.92 3.72
C CYS A 66 -0.25 -10.98 5.20
N ASN A 67 -0.13 -12.13 5.87
CA ASN A 67 -0.60 -12.27 7.25
C ASN A 67 0.25 -11.49 8.27
N SER A 68 1.53 -11.26 7.98
CA SER A 68 2.45 -10.51 8.85
C SER A 68 2.39 -8.99 8.65
N THR A 69 1.61 -8.52 7.67
CA THR A 69 1.52 -7.08 7.37
C THR A 69 0.57 -6.34 8.33
N VAL A 70 -0.34 -7.07 8.98
CA VAL A 70 -1.25 -6.56 10.02
C VAL A 70 -0.76 -6.93 11.42
N LYS A 71 -1.21 -6.19 12.44
CA LYS A 71 -0.92 -6.56 13.84
C LYS A 71 -1.72 -7.83 14.17
N GLN A 72 -1.04 -8.89 14.61
CA GLN A 72 -1.67 -10.19 14.95
C GLN A 72 -2.76 -10.10 16.04
N GLN A 73 -2.89 -8.98 16.74
CA GLN A 73 -3.89 -8.78 17.79
C GLN A 73 -5.18 -8.07 17.33
N GLU A 74 -5.34 -7.69 16.06
CA GLU A 74 -6.52 -6.98 15.56
C GLU A 74 -7.42 -7.86 14.66
N MET A 75 -7.63 -9.12 15.04
CA MET A 75 -8.74 -9.93 14.48
C MET A 75 -10.10 -9.61 15.16
N GLN A 76 -10.13 -8.75 16.18
CA GLN A 76 -11.33 -8.29 16.88
C GLN A 76 -11.28 -6.77 17.08
N GLU A 77 -11.67 -6.03 16.06
CA GLU A 77 -12.51 -4.82 16.09
C GLU A 77 -12.22 -4.01 14.82
N GLN A 78 -13.18 -4.09 13.91
CA GLN A 78 -13.37 -3.04 12.91
C GLN A 78 -13.73 -1.75 13.64
N GLU A 79 -12.76 -0.89 13.92
CA GLU A 79 -13.02 0.54 14.07
C GLU A 79 -12.03 1.29 13.18
N LEU A 80 -12.58 1.65 12.03
CA LEU A 80 -12.24 2.78 11.20
C LEU A 80 -11.81 4.00 12.04
N ASP A 81 -10.52 4.22 12.27
CA ASP A 81 -9.99 5.59 12.31
C ASP A 81 -8.49 5.65 12.02
N ALA A 82 -8.16 5.80 10.74
CA ALA A 82 -7.02 6.59 10.35
C ALA A 82 -7.42 7.36 9.10
N ALA A 83 -8.39 8.27 9.28
CA ALA A 83 -8.49 9.42 8.42
C ALA A 83 -7.11 10.07 8.33
N ILE A 84 -6.72 10.34 7.09
CA ILE A 84 -5.65 11.27 6.74
C ILE A 84 -5.80 12.51 7.62
N LYS A 85 -4.89 12.67 8.58
CA LYS A 85 -4.60 13.92 9.26
C LYS A 85 -3.14 14.24 9.00
#